data_AF-S6SGT4-F1
#
_entry.id   AF-S6SGT4-F1
#
_cell.length_a   1.000
_cell.length_b   1.000
_cell.length_c   1.000
_cell.angle_alpha   90.00
_cell.angle_beta   90.00
_cell.angle_gamma   90.00
#
_symmetry.space_group_name_H-M   'P 1'
#
loop_
_entity.id
_entity.type
_entity.pdbx_description
1 polymer ?
#
loop_
_entity_poly.entity_id
_entity_poly.type
_entity_poly.pdbx_seq_one_letter_code
_entity_poly.pdbx_strand_id
1 'polypeptide(L)'
;MVGMLAHEHAQLALVQRCSALPTGAPLFNTLLNYRHSAASQVDDPASSAAWQGIEVIHAEERSNYPLTVCIDDFGDDFGLTVQAAPGIDPQRICAYLQQALVHLVQALKQPSENALIESSVLPEAEHEQLLTTFNDSHREYPREQPVHRLFERRAALHPQAIAAVHGRRSLTYGELNERANHLAHYLLGQGVRPDEHVAVLLPRSLELLISQLAIGKCAATYVPLDVNAPAERQHYMLDDCQAKCVLTQSAMSIATSVPRIDLDQLHLDDQPAHDPGLPQG
;
A
#
# COMPACT_ATOMS: atom_id res chain seq x y z
N MET A 1 6.39 28.89 -23.36
CA MET A 1 6.19 30.18 -22.66
C MET A 1 6.22 31.40 -23.58
N VAL A 2 7.04 31.47 -24.63
CA VAL A 2 7.17 32.69 -25.49
C VAL A 2 5.86 33.08 -26.22
N GLY A 3 5.00 32.12 -26.57
CA GLY A 3 3.71 32.40 -27.22
C GLY A 3 2.63 32.98 -26.32
N MET A 4 2.76 32.87 -24.98
CA MET A 4 1.73 33.38 -24.04
C MET A 4 1.87 34.89 -23.81
N LEU A 5 3.10 35.41 -23.79
CA LEU A 5 3.37 36.84 -23.61
C LEU A 5 2.77 37.68 -24.74
N ALA A 6 2.74 37.16 -25.97
CA ALA A 6 2.11 37.83 -27.12
C ALA A 6 0.59 38.04 -26.97
N HIS A 7 -0.05 37.39 -26.00
CA HIS A 7 -1.49 37.44 -25.76
C HIS A 7 -1.85 37.82 -24.31
N GLU A 8 -0.92 38.44 -23.55
CA GLU A 8 -1.13 38.80 -22.14
C GLU A 8 -2.29 39.78 -21.91
N HIS A 9 -2.69 40.54 -22.93
CA HIS A 9 -3.83 41.45 -22.89
C HIS A 9 -5.19 40.76 -23.08
N ALA A 10 -5.21 39.46 -23.42
CA ALA A 10 -6.46 38.71 -23.52
C ALA A 10 -7.04 38.49 -22.12
N GLN A 11 -8.25 38.99 -21.88
CA GLN A 11 -8.91 38.85 -20.60
C GLN A 11 -9.11 37.37 -20.25
N LEU A 12 -8.85 37.00 -19.00
CA LEU A 12 -9.06 35.63 -18.51
C LEU A 12 -10.50 35.14 -18.72
N ALA A 13 -11.49 36.04 -18.64
CA ALA A 13 -12.89 35.73 -18.93
C ALA A 13 -13.16 35.35 -20.39
N LEU A 14 -12.34 35.84 -21.35
CA LEU A 14 -12.40 35.41 -22.74
C LEU A 14 -11.86 33.98 -22.87
N VAL A 15 -10.72 33.70 -22.24
CA VAL A 15 -10.09 32.36 -22.24
C VAL A 15 -11.00 31.31 -21.59
N GLN A 16 -11.66 31.65 -20.48
CA GLN A 16 -12.66 30.78 -19.84
C GLN A 16 -13.86 30.49 -20.73
N ARG A 17 -14.37 31.50 -21.46
CA ARG A 17 -15.48 31.32 -22.40
C ARG A 17 -15.11 30.49 -23.62
N CYS A 18 -13.85 30.57 -24.05
CA CYS A 18 -13.32 29.74 -25.13
C CYS A 18 -12.86 28.35 -24.64
N SER A 19 -12.83 28.12 -23.33
CA SER A 19 -12.53 26.81 -22.78
C SER A 19 -13.75 25.92 -22.88
N ALA A 20 -13.57 24.67 -23.28
CA ALA A 20 -14.64 23.66 -23.30
C ALA A 20 -15.01 23.17 -21.88
N LEU A 21 -14.64 23.90 -20.84
CA LEU A 21 -14.89 23.53 -19.45
C LEU A 21 -16.31 23.93 -19.01
N PRO A 22 -16.88 23.21 -18.03
CA PRO A 22 -18.15 23.59 -17.43
C PRO A 22 -18.13 25.00 -16.83
N THR A 23 -19.25 25.70 -16.92
CA THR A 23 -19.43 27.02 -16.32
C THR A 23 -19.12 26.98 -14.82
N GLY A 24 -18.16 27.78 -14.37
CA GLY A 24 -17.73 27.85 -12.96
C GLY A 24 -16.55 26.94 -12.59
N ALA A 25 -16.07 26.09 -13.50
CA ALA A 25 -14.83 25.34 -13.28
C ALA A 25 -13.61 26.26 -13.44
N PRO A 26 -12.66 26.29 -12.48
CA PRO A 26 -11.45 27.08 -12.61
C PRO A 26 -10.52 26.50 -13.68
N LEU A 27 -9.90 27.35 -14.51
CA LEU A 27 -8.88 26.94 -15.49
C LEU A 27 -7.58 26.47 -14.81
N PHE A 28 -7.28 27.05 -13.66
CA PHE A 28 -6.14 26.73 -12.81
C PHE A 28 -6.53 26.99 -11.36
N ASN A 29 -5.94 26.22 -10.45
CA ASN A 29 -6.20 26.26 -9.01
C ASN A 29 -5.04 26.85 -8.20
N THR A 30 -3.93 27.16 -8.88
CA THR A 30 -2.70 27.67 -8.28
C THR A 30 -2.25 28.93 -9.02
N LEU A 31 -1.94 29.99 -8.28
CA LEU A 31 -1.34 31.19 -8.82
C LEU A 31 0.15 31.21 -8.45
N LEU A 32 1.04 31.40 -9.43
CA LEU A 32 2.45 31.71 -9.20
C LEU A 32 2.69 33.15 -9.63
N ASN A 33 3.13 33.99 -8.70
CA ASN A 33 3.49 35.37 -8.95
C ASN A 33 5.00 35.55 -8.77
N TYR A 34 5.67 36.12 -9.77
CA TYR A 34 7.08 36.48 -9.69
C TYR A 34 7.19 38.00 -9.80
N ARG A 35 7.76 38.63 -8.78
CA ARG A 35 7.88 40.08 -8.68
C ARG A 35 9.35 40.44 -8.59
N HIS A 36 9.87 41.09 -9.63
CA HIS A 36 11.16 41.74 -9.54
C HIS A 36 10.99 43.08 -8.80
N SER A 37 11.40 43.09 -7.54
CA SER A 37 11.27 44.22 -6.61
C SER A 37 12.65 44.77 -6.21
N ALA A 38 13.72 44.43 -6.93
CA ALA A 38 15.04 45.00 -6.72
C ALA A 38 14.93 46.53 -6.75
N ALA A 39 15.32 47.18 -5.66
CA ALA A 39 15.23 48.62 -5.51
C ALA A 39 15.94 49.27 -6.70
N SER A 40 15.18 49.96 -7.55
CA SER A 40 15.79 50.88 -8.50
C SER A 40 16.57 51.89 -7.67
N GLN A 41 17.88 52.02 -7.89
CA GLN A 41 18.76 53.04 -7.28
C GLN A 41 18.38 54.49 -7.67
N VAL A 42 17.11 54.74 -8.00
CA VAL A 42 16.51 56.05 -8.12
C VAL A 42 15.81 56.33 -6.80
N ASP A 43 16.60 56.50 -5.74
CA ASP A 43 16.17 57.22 -4.55
C ASP A 43 15.85 58.65 -5.02
N ASP A 44 14.58 58.91 -5.37
CA ASP A 44 14.09 60.27 -5.31
C ASP A 44 14.04 60.64 -3.81
N PRO A 45 14.90 61.54 -3.31
CA PRO A 45 14.93 61.87 -1.89
C PRO A 45 13.58 62.39 -1.37
N ALA A 46 12.70 62.86 -2.26
CA ALA A 46 11.34 63.27 -1.91
C ALA A 46 10.40 62.09 -1.61
N SER A 47 10.57 60.93 -2.26
CA SER A 47 9.73 59.76 -2.02
C SER A 47 10.19 59.01 -0.77
N SER A 48 11.50 58.86 -0.55
CA SER A 48 12.07 58.26 0.67
C SER A 48 11.69 59.03 1.94
N ALA A 49 11.65 60.37 1.89
CA ALA A 49 11.22 61.22 3.00
C ALA A 49 9.71 61.08 3.34
N ALA A 50 8.86 60.72 2.37
CA ALA A 50 7.41 60.57 2.59
C ALA A 50 7.05 59.28 3.36
N TRP A 51 7.95 58.30 3.37
CA TRP A 51 7.75 57.00 4.04
C TRP A 51 8.64 56.80 5.28
N GLN A 52 9.49 57.78 5.62
CA GLN A 52 10.29 57.75 6.85
C GLN A 52 9.39 57.71 8.10
N GLY A 53 9.48 56.61 8.85
CA GLY A 53 8.67 56.36 10.05
C GLY A 53 7.41 55.52 9.82
N ILE A 54 7.15 55.06 8.60
CA ILE A 54 6.08 54.10 8.28
C ILE A 54 6.68 52.70 8.22
N GLU A 55 6.25 51.82 9.11
CA GLU A 55 6.59 50.40 9.09
C GLU A 55 5.38 49.61 8.56
N VAL A 56 5.60 48.74 7.58
CA VAL A 56 4.54 47.84 7.11
C VAL A 56 4.41 46.71 8.11
N ILE A 57 3.43 46.84 9.00
CA ILE A 57 3.18 45.85 10.07
C ILE A 57 2.50 44.60 9.50
N HIS A 58 1.63 44.76 8.49
CA HIS A 58 0.87 43.67 7.90
C HIS A 58 0.32 44.04 6.51
N ALA A 59 0.46 43.14 5.54
CA ALA A 59 -0.19 43.21 4.24
C ALA A 59 -0.90 41.87 3.98
N GLU A 60 -2.21 41.92 3.71
CA GLU A 60 -3.04 40.74 3.41
C GLU A 60 -3.54 40.85 1.97
N GLU A 61 -2.96 40.07 1.06
CA GLU A 61 -3.55 39.85 -0.27
C GLU A 61 -4.56 38.70 -0.17
N ARG A 62 -5.79 38.89 -0.64
CA ARG A 62 -6.79 37.81 -0.69
C ARG A 62 -6.90 37.27 -2.09
N SER A 63 -6.46 36.04 -2.27
CA SER A 63 -6.56 35.29 -3.51
C SER A 63 -7.82 34.43 -3.53
N ASN A 64 -8.50 34.36 -4.68
CA ASN A 64 -9.60 33.40 -4.90
C ASN A 64 -9.09 32.00 -5.29
N TYR A 65 -7.77 31.79 -5.28
CA TYR A 65 -7.14 30.52 -5.63
C TYR A 65 -6.77 29.73 -4.37
N PRO A 66 -7.04 28.41 -4.33
CA PRO A 66 -6.69 27.55 -3.21
C PRO A 66 -5.21 27.54 -2.82
N LEU A 67 -4.31 27.86 -3.76
CA LEU A 67 -2.88 28.01 -3.50
C LEU A 67 -2.34 29.21 -4.28
N THR A 68 -1.61 30.09 -3.61
CA THR A 68 -0.91 31.22 -4.23
C THR A 68 0.52 31.25 -3.72
N VAL A 69 1.47 31.25 -4.64
CA VAL A 69 2.91 31.32 -4.36
C VAL A 69 3.42 32.62 -4.95
N CYS A 70 3.99 33.48 -4.12
CA CYS A 70 4.64 34.71 -4.52
C CYS A 70 6.15 34.59 -4.30
N ILE A 71 6.91 34.90 -5.34
CA ILE A 71 8.37 34.98 -5.33
C ILE A 71 8.72 36.45 -5.51
N ASP A 72 9.32 37.05 -4.49
CA ASP A 72 9.89 38.38 -4.56
C ASP A 72 11.39 38.26 -4.82
N ASP A 73 11.84 38.83 -5.94
CA ASP A 73 13.24 38.91 -6.32
C ASP A 73 13.78 40.30 -5.96
N PHE A 74 14.64 40.33 -4.95
CA PHE A 74 15.26 41.55 -4.44
C PHE A 74 16.62 41.84 -5.10
N GLY A 75 17.05 40.99 -6.04
CA GLY A 75 18.35 41.07 -6.72
C GLY A 75 19.40 40.14 -6.12
N ASP A 76 19.68 40.29 -4.82
CA ASP A 76 20.68 39.47 -4.12
C ASP A 76 20.07 38.25 -3.38
N ASP A 77 18.76 38.27 -3.15
CA ASP A 77 18.01 37.23 -2.47
C ASP A 77 16.55 37.13 -2.98
N PHE A 78 15.88 36.04 -2.58
CA PHE A 78 14.49 35.78 -2.93
C PHE A 78 13.62 35.63 -1.67
N GLY A 79 12.49 36.31 -1.65
CA GLY A 79 11.40 36.08 -0.70
C GLY A 79 10.40 35.07 -1.25
N LEU A 80 9.99 34.10 -0.43
CA LEU A 80 8.93 33.14 -0.76
C LEU A 80 7.75 33.34 0.19
N THR A 81 6.59 33.69 -0.37
CA THR A 81 5.34 33.82 0.38
C THR A 81 4.31 32.85 -0.18
N VAL A 82 3.75 31.99 0.65
CA VAL A 82 2.69 31.05 0.26
C VAL A 82 1.41 31.36 1.02
N GLN A 83 0.32 31.50 0.28
CA GLN A 83 -1.03 31.56 0.79
C GLN A 83 -1.79 30.31 0.35
N ALA A 84 -2.43 29.62 1.28
CA ALA A 84 -3.12 28.38 0.99
C ALA A 84 -4.48 28.31 1.67
N ALA A 85 -5.42 27.62 1.03
CA ALA A 85 -6.74 27.33 1.58
C ALA A 85 -6.63 26.36 2.77
N PRO A 86 -7.64 26.33 3.67
CA PRO A 86 -7.66 25.40 4.79
C PRO A 86 -7.44 23.95 4.34
N GLY A 87 -6.58 23.22 5.06
CA GLY A 87 -6.19 21.84 4.73
C GLY A 87 -4.86 21.72 3.97
N ILE A 88 -4.28 22.84 3.50
CA ILE A 88 -2.93 22.91 2.97
C ILE A 88 -2.06 23.67 3.97
N ASP A 89 -0.93 23.09 4.37
CA ASP A 89 0.04 23.75 5.23
C ASP A 89 0.97 24.66 4.39
N PRO A 90 0.82 26.00 4.46
CA PRO A 90 1.61 26.91 3.65
C PRO A 90 3.11 26.87 4.01
N GLN A 91 3.48 26.60 5.26
CA GLN A 91 4.88 26.52 5.67
C GLN A 91 5.57 25.31 5.05
N ARG A 92 4.86 24.18 5.02
CA ARG A 92 5.35 22.95 4.37
C ARG A 92 5.53 23.14 2.87
N ILE A 93 4.61 23.84 2.20
CA ILE A 93 4.76 24.21 0.78
C ILE A 93 5.97 25.14 0.57
N CYS A 94 6.17 26.14 1.43
CA CYS A 94 7.38 26.98 1.38
C CYS A 94 8.65 26.13 1.49
N ALA A 95 8.71 25.19 2.45
CA ALA A 95 9.86 24.33 2.65
C ALA A 95 10.14 23.45 1.41
N TYR A 96 9.09 22.95 0.75
CA TYR A 96 9.22 22.18 -0.49
C TYR A 96 9.77 23.00 -1.65
N LEU A 97 9.24 24.22 -1.83
CA LEU A 97 9.70 25.12 -2.87
C LEU A 97 11.15 25.57 -2.63
N GLN A 98 11.50 25.86 -1.39
CA GLN A 98 12.88 26.18 -1.02
C GLN A 98 13.82 25.01 -1.36
N GLN A 99 13.45 23.78 -0.98
CA GLN A 99 14.27 22.60 -1.27
C GLN A 99 14.40 22.35 -2.78
N ALA A 100 13.30 22.48 -3.53
CA ALA A 100 13.29 22.36 -4.98
C ALA A 100 14.19 23.41 -5.65
N LEU A 101 14.18 24.67 -5.18
CA LEU A 101 15.03 25.73 -5.70
C LEU A 101 16.51 25.48 -5.41
N VAL A 102 16.85 25.02 -4.20
CA VAL A 102 18.22 24.64 -3.85
C VAL A 102 18.72 23.54 -4.78
N HIS A 103 17.93 22.49 -5.00
CA HIS A 103 18.29 21.40 -5.90
C HIS A 103 18.38 21.85 -7.37
N LEU A 104 17.49 22.73 -7.82
CA LEU A 104 17.56 23.32 -9.16
C LEU A 104 18.87 24.08 -9.37
N VAL A 105 19.27 24.92 -8.42
CA VAL A 105 20.55 25.66 -8.49
C VAL A 105 21.75 24.71 -8.50
N GLN A 106 21.71 23.64 -7.71
CA GLN A 106 22.75 22.61 -7.71
C GLN A 106 22.83 21.87 -9.05
N ALA A 107 21.69 21.46 -9.61
CA ALA A 107 21.59 20.81 -10.90
C ALA A 107 22.11 21.70 -12.04
N LEU A 108 21.87 23.02 -11.98
CA LEU A 108 22.43 23.96 -12.96
C LEU A 108 23.95 24.10 -12.86
N LYS A 109 24.53 23.97 -11.66
CA LYS A 109 25.99 24.00 -11.45
C LYS A 109 26.66 22.70 -11.89
N GLN A 110 25.96 21.57 -11.80
CA GLN A 110 26.46 20.24 -12.17
C GLN A 110 25.44 19.54 -13.07
N PRO A 111 25.34 19.94 -14.35
CA PRO A 111 24.32 19.43 -15.24
C PRO A 111 24.51 17.94 -15.49
N SER A 112 23.49 17.16 -15.13
CA SER A 112 23.32 15.76 -15.51
C SER A 112 21.91 15.57 -16.07
N GLU A 113 21.71 14.56 -16.92
CA GLU A 113 20.41 14.31 -17.56
C GLU A 113 19.30 14.00 -16.55
N ASN A 114 19.64 13.54 -15.34
CA ASN A 114 18.70 13.13 -14.31
C ASN A 114 18.69 13.99 -13.04
N ALA A 115 19.55 15.00 -12.90
CA ALA A 115 19.74 15.75 -11.66
C ALA A 115 18.42 16.29 -11.06
N LEU A 116 17.49 16.74 -11.91
CA LEU A 116 16.20 17.28 -11.47
C LEU A 116 15.16 16.19 -11.15
N ILE A 117 15.28 15.02 -11.76
CA ILE A 117 14.33 13.92 -11.56
C ILE A 117 14.65 13.19 -10.25
N GLU A 118 15.93 13.08 -9.92
CA GLU A 118 16.42 12.39 -8.71
C GLU A 118 16.40 13.29 -7.45
N SER A 119 16.14 14.59 -7.62
CA SER A 119 16.12 15.55 -6.52
C SER A 119 14.80 15.49 -5.73
N SER A 120 14.89 15.17 -4.45
CA SER A 120 13.74 15.21 -3.54
C SER A 120 13.32 16.65 -3.24
N VAL A 121 12.02 16.95 -3.28
CA VAL A 121 11.50 18.24 -2.79
C VAL A 121 11.21 18.22 -1.29
N LEU A 122 11.39 17.07 -0.64
CA LEU A 122 11.12 16.92 0.78
C LEU A 122 12.28 17.46 1.61
N PRO A 123 12.01 18.23 2.67
CA PRO A 123 13.00 18.56 3.68
C PRO A 123 13.52 17.29 4.36
N GLU A 124 14.79 17.31 4.79
CA GLU A 124 15.46 16.15 5.37
C GLU A 124 14.70 15.55 6.57
N ALA A 125 14.17 16.40 7.45
CA ALA A 125 13.40 15.94 8.62
C ALA A 125 12.13 15.17 8.22
N GLU A 126 11.46 15.59 7.15
CA GLU A 126 10.27 14.90 6.66
C GLU A 126 10.65 13.60 5.94
N HIS A 127 11.75 13.62 5.19
CA HIS A 127 12.31 12.45 4.56
C HIS A 127 12.68 11.37 5.59
N GLU A 128 13.35 11.75 6.69
CA GLU A 128 13.65 10.87 7.83
C GLU A 128 12.36 10.34 8.49
N GLN A 129 11.36 11.19 8.66
CA GLN A 129 10.08 10.78 9.23
C GLN A 129 9.39 9.71 8.37
N LEU A 130 9.33 9.93 7.05
CA LEU A 130 8.65 9.03 6.12
C LEU A 130 9.41 7.72 5.89
N LEU A 131 10.74 7.78 5.77
CA LEU A 131 11.53 6.60 5.46
C LEU A 131 11.96 5.80 6.68
N THR A 132 12.20 6.46 7.81
CA THR A 132 12.73 5.82 9.01
C THR A 132 11.64 5.71 10.07
N THR A 133 11.09 6.84 10.52
CA THR A 133 10.22 6.85 11.70
C THR A 133 8.92 6.07 11.48
N PHE A 134 8.27 6.26 10.33
CA PHE A 134 7.04 5.53 10.00
C PHE A 134 7.29 4.06 9.64
N ASN A 135 8.49 3.73 9.15
CA ASN A 135 8.84 2.36 8.74
C ASN A 135 9.61 1.58 9.81
N ASP A 136 9.78 2.11 11.03
CA ASP A 136 10.36 1.41 12.18
C ASP A 136 9.42 0.33 12.74
N SER A 137 9.09 -0.60 11.85
CA SER A 137 8.21 -1.74 12.04
C SER A 137 8.99 -3.04 12.27
N HIS A 138 10.33 -2.97 12.35
CA HIS A 138 11.15 -4.13 12.60
C HIS A 138 10.83 -4.70 13.99
N ARG A 139 10.37 -5.95 14.02
CA ARG A 139 10.13 -6.71 15.25
C ARG A 139 10.79 -8.07 15.10
N GLU A 140 11.40 -8.56 16.16
CA GLU A 140 11.93 -9.92 16.20
C GLU A 140 10.76 -10.91 16.32
N TYR A 141 10.72 -11.89 15.42
CA TYR A 141 9.77 -13.00 15.45
C TYR A 141 10.45 -14.24 14.83
N PRO A 142 9.99 -15.46 15.15
CA PRO A 142 10.64 -16.69 14.67
C PRO A 142 10.34 -16.91 13.17
N ARG A 143 11.12 -16.27 12.30
CA ARG A 143 10.96 -16.27 10.83
C ARG A 143 11.09 -17.65 10.20
N GLU A 144 11.89 -18.51 10.81
CA GLU A 144 12.21 -19.86 10.31
C GLU A 144 11.15 -20.91 10.72
N GLN A 145 10.13 -20.52 11.49
CA GLN A 145 9.11 -21.46 11.97
C GLN A 145 7.77 -21.19 11.28
N PRO A 146 7.28 -22.14 10.46
CA PRO A 146 5.94 -22.03 9.90
C PRO A 146 4.86 -22.13 11.00
N VAL A 147 3.66 -21.71 10.67
CA VAL A 147 2.52 -21.74 11.60
C VAL A 147 2.20 -23.15 12.10
N HIS A 148 2.28 -24.18 11.24
CA HIS A 148 1.94 -25.55 11.65
C HIS A 148 2.96 -26.13 12.65
N ARG A 149 4.25 -25.76 12.59
CA ARG A 149 5.24 -26.16 13.61
C ARG A 149 5.00 -25.49 14.96
N LEU A 150 4.60 -24.22 14.95
CA LEU A 150 4.17 -23.53 16.17
C LEU A 150 2.93 -24.20 16.76
N PHE A 151 2.01 -24.68 15.91
CA PHE A 151 0.84 -25.44 16.33
C PHE A 151 1.21 -26.80 16.93
N GLU A 152 2.09 -27.57 16.28
CA GLU A 152 2.60 -28.87 16.77
C GLU A 152 3.20 -28.74 18.17
N ARG A 153 4.05 -27.73 18.38
CA ARG A 153 4.63 -27.46 19.70
C ARG A 153 3.56 -27.18 20.75
N ARG A 154 2.54 -26.40 20.40
CA ARG A 154 1.42 -26.11 21.32
C ARG A 154 0.59 -27.36 21.60
N ALA A 155 0.37 -28.22 20.61
CA ALA A 155 -0.34 -29.48 20.78
C ALA A 155 0.41 -30.47 21.67
N ALA A 156 1.74 -30.53 21.54
CA ALA A 156 2.57 -31.34 22.44
C ALA A 156 2.55 -30.84 23.88
N LEU A 157 2.56 -29.52 24.10
CA LEU A 157 2.56 -28.92 25.44
C LEU A 157 1.19 -28.94 26.12
N HIS A 158 0.11 -28.77 25.36
CA HIS A 158 -1.25 -28.64 25.89
C HIS A 158 -2.26 -29.51 25.12
N PRO A 159 -2.07 -30.83 25.08
CA PRO A 159 -2.87 -31.71 24.22
C PRO A 159 -4.36 -31.71 24.57
N GLN A 160 -4.71 -31.53 25.85
CA GLN A 160 -6.09 -31.56 26.33
C GLN A 160 -6.80 -30.19 26.29
N ALA A 161 -6.09 -29.12 25.92
CA ALA A 161 -6.70 -27.80 25.81
C ALA A 161 -7.55 -27.70 24.54
N ILE A 162 -8.71 -27.04 24.61
CA ILE A 162 -9.57 -26.83 23.45
C ILE A 162 -8.89 -25.91 22.44
N ALA A 163 -8.75 -26.37 21.19
CA ALA A 163 -8.17 -25.62 20.08
C ALA A 163 -9.22 -24.98 19.18
N ALA A 164 -10.31 -25.70 18.90
CA ALA A 164 -11.36 -25.24 17.99
C ALA A 164 -12.76 -25.72 18.44
N VAL A 165 -13.77 -24.88 18.21
CA VAL A 165 -15.18 -25.18 18.50
C VAL A 165 -16.03 -24.81 17.29
N HIS A 166 -16.90 -25.72 16.86
CA HIS A 166 -17.88 -25.48 15.81
C HIS A 166 -19.23 -26.08 16.21
N GLY A 167 -20.20 -25.20 16.52
CA GLY A 167 -21.48 -25.62 17.08
C GLY A 167 -21.31 -26.36 18.40
N ARG A 168 -21.76 -27.62 18.45
CA ARG A 168 -21.64 -28.49 19.64
C ARG A 168 -20.38 -29.37 19.65
N ARG A 169 -19.58 -29.33 18.58
CA ARG A 169 -18.34 -30.10 18.46
C ARG A 169 -17.17 -29.23 18.88
N SER A 170 -16.24 -29.82 19.61
CA SER A 170 -14.96 -29.20 19.95
C SER A 170 -13.83 -30.18 19.67
N LEU A 171 -12.65 -29.66 19.34
CA LEU A 171 -11.42 -30.43 19.27
C LEU A 171 -10.40 -29.80 20.19
N THR A 172 -9.73 -30.67 20.94
CA THR A 172 -8.52 -30.33 21.66
C THR A 172 -7.35 -30.14 20.69
N TYR A 173 -6.26 -29.52 21.16
CA TYR A 173 -5.05 -29.40 20.34
C TYR A 173 -4.48 -30.76 19.94
N GLY A 174 -4.52 -31.74 20.84
CA GLY A 174 -4.08 -33.11 20.57
C GLY A 174 -4.90 -33.73 19.43
N GLU A 175 -6.22 -33.78 19.57
CA GLU A 175 -7.13 -34.37 18.57
C GLU A 175 -7.04 -33.67 17.22
N LEU A 176 -6.92 -32.34 17.22
CA LEU A 176 -6.80 -31.57 15.97
C LEU A 176 -5.47 -31.85 15.28
N ASN A 177 -4.37 -31.93 16.03
CA ASN A 177 -3.06 -32.28 15.46
C ASN A 177 -3.05 -33.70 14.91
N GLU A 178 -3.60 -34.66 15.65
CA GLU A 178 -3.67 -36.07 15.26
C GLU A 178 -4.43 -36.26 13.95
N ARG A 179 -5.63 -35.67 13.84
CA ARG A 179 -6.42 -35.72 12.60
C ARG A 179 -5.73 -35.03 11.42
N ALA A 180 -5.04 -33.91 11.68
CA ALA A 180 -4.25 -33.25 10.65
C ALA A 180 -3.05 -34.11 10.21
N ASN A 181 -2.43 -34.85 11.13
CA ASN A 181 -1.32 -35.77 10.83
C ASN A 181 -1.79 -36.93 9.96
N HIS A 182 -2.90 -37.57 10.32
CA HIS A 182 -3.47 -38.64 9.52
C HIS A 182 -3.78 -38.18 8.09
N LEU A 183 -4.39 -37.00 7.93
CA LEU A 183 -4.67 -36.44 6.62
C LEU A 183 -3.39 -36.04 5.88
N ALA A 184 -2.38 -35.49 6.57
CA ALA A 184 -1.11 -35.12 5.95
C ALA A 184 -0.39 -36.35 5.37
N HIS A 185 -0.26 -37.43 6.13
CA HIS A 185 0.32 -38.69 5.64
C HIS A 185 -0.45 -39.27 4.46
N TYR A 186 -1.77 -39.21 4.50
CA TYR A 186 -2.60 -39.59 3.36
C TYR A 186 -2.28 -38.75 2.12
N LEU A 187 -2.22 -37.42 2.25
CA LEU A 187 -1.91 -36.52 1.13
C LEU A 187 -0.51 -36.77 0.55
N LEU A 188 0.48 -37.00 1.40
CA LEU A 188 1.83 -37.40 0.96
C LEU A 188 1.81 -38.74 0.21
N GLY A 189 1.02 -39.71 0.69
CA GLY A 189 0.79 -40.99 0.01
C GLY A 189 0.11 -40.84 -1.35
N GLN A 190 -0.78 -39.85 -1.50
CA GLN A 190 -1.41 -39.48 -2.77
C GLN A 190 -0.47 -38.68 -3.70
N GLY A 191 0.77 -38.43 -3.26
CA GLY A 191 1.81 -37.80 -4.06
C GLY A 191 1.80 -36.27 -4.02
N VAL A 192 1.16 -35.66 -3.01
CA VAL A 192 1.32 -34.23 -2.73
C VAL A 192 2.76 -33.97 -2.30
N ARG A 193 3.38 -32.96 -2.88
CA ARG A 193 4.76 -32.54 -2.59
C ARG A 193 4.83 -31.12 -2.04
N PRO A 194 5.96 -30.74 -1.42
CA PRO A 194 6.20 -29.35 -1.06
C PRO A 194 5.98 -28.40 -2.26
N ASP A 195 5.47 -27.21 -1.98
CA ASP A 195 5.13 -26.14 -2.94
C ASP A 195 4.01 -26.48 -3.95
N GLU A 196 3.41 -27.67 -3.90
CA GLU A 196 2.22 -27.97 -4.69
C GLU A 196 0.95 -27.35 -4.07
N HIS A 197 -0.07 -27.14 -4.91
CA HIS A 197 -1.34 -26.57 -4.49
C HIS A 197 -2.37 -27.67 -4.20
N VAL A 198 -3.06 -27.57 -3.07
CA VAL A 198 -4.21 -28.41 -2.73
C VAL A 198 -5.43 -27.52 -2.60
N ALA A 199 -6.40 -27.69 -3.48
CA ALA A 199 -7.62 -26.92 -3.44
C ALA A 199 -8.53 -27.41 -2.31
N VAL A 200 -9.25 -26.49 -1.66
CA VAL A 200 -10.17 -26.82 -0.56
C VAL A 200 -11.52 -26.19 -0.84
N LEU A 201 -12.51 -27.04 -1.15
CA LEU A 201 -13.90 -26.66 -1.31
C LEU A 201 -14.68 -27.18 -0.11
N LEU A 202 -14.67 -26.43 0.99
CA LEU A 202 -15.36 -26.79 2.23
C LEU A 202 -16.06 -25.57 2.84
N PRO A 203 -17.27 -25.73 3.42
CA PRO A 203 -17.84 -24.70 4.27
C PRO A 203 -17.02 -24.55 5.55
N ARG A 204 -17.31 -23.48 6.31
CA ARG A 204 -16.72 -23.28 7.65
C ARG A 204 -17.05 -24.50 8.52
N SER A 205 -16.01 -25.20 8.95
CA SER A 205 -16.11 -26.48 9.66
C SER A 205 -14.80 -26.82 10.37
N LEU A 206 -14.80 -27.86 11.21
CA LEU A 206 -13.56 -28.36 11.83
C LEU A 206 -12.69 -29.07 10.78
N GLU A 207 -13.33 -29.67 9.78
CA GLU A 207 -12.71 -30.36 8.66
C GLU A 207 -11.90 -29.39 7.78
N LEU A 208 -12.36 -28.13 7.64
CA LEU A 208 -11.59 -27.06 6.99
C LEU A 208 -10.28 -26.76 7.75
N LEU A 209 -10.33 -26.67 9.08
CA LEU A 209 -9.12 -26.43 9.90
C LEU A 209 -8.16 -27.62 9.83
N ILE A 210 -8.68 -28.85 9.91
CA ILE A 210 -7.90 -30.09 9.74
C ILE A 210 -7.20 -30.08 8.38
N SER A 211 -7.92 -29.73 7.31
CA SER A 211 -7.38 -29.65 5.94
C SER A 211 -6.23 -28.63 5.83
N GLN A 212 -6.41 -27.43 6.37
CA GLN A 212 -5.39 -26.37 6.32
C GLN A 212 -4.11 -26.77 7.07
N LEU A 213 -4.26 -27.37 8.27
CA LEU A 213 -3.12 -27.86 9.04
C LEU A 213 -2.43 -29.03 8.32
N ALA A 214 -3.18 -29.97 7.78
CA ALA A 214 -2.64 -31.13 7.06
C ALA A 214 -1.85 -30.70 5.81
N ILE A 215 -2.40 -29.79 5.00
CA ILE A 215 -1.73 -29.26 3.81
C ILE A 215 -0.44 -28.51 4.20
N GLY A 216 -0.49 -27.70 5.27
CA GLY A 216 0.70 -27.04 5.81
C GLY A 216 1.78 -28.02 6.26
N LYS A 217 1.40 -29.14 6.88
CA LYS A 217 2.32 -30.22 7.28
C LYS A 217 2.97 -30.95 6.10
N CYS A 218 2.33 -30.92 4.92
CA CYS A 218 2.91 -31.40 3.67
C CYS A 218 3.86 -30.39 3.01
N ALA A 219 4.08 -29.21 3.61
CA ALA A 219 4.74 -28.06 3.01
C ALA A 219 4.08 -27.62 1.68
N ALA A 220 2.79 -27.89 1.53
CA ALA A 220 1.99 -27.53 0.37
C ALA A 220 1.16 -26.27 0.66
N THR A 221 0.62 -25.66 -0.40
CA THR A 221 -0.21 -24.45 -0.31
C THR A 221 -1.68 -24.81 -0.45
N TYR A 222 -2.52 -24.44 0.52
CA TYR A 222 -3.96 -24.61 0.37
C TYR A 222 -4.55 -23.47 -0.46
N VAL A 223 -5.45 -23.79 -1.39
CA VAL A 223 -6.15 -22.81 -2.21
C VAL A 223 -7.66 -22.87 -1.89
N PRO A 224 -8.22 -21.88 -1.18
CA PRO A 224 -9.63 -21.92 -0.80
C PRO A 224 -10.52 -21.64 -2.01
N LEU A 225 -11.49 -22.54 -2.25
CA LEU A 225 -12.54 -22.34 -3.24
C LEU A 225 -13.82 -21.86 -2.56
N ASP A 226 -14.49 -20.86 -3.15
CA ASP A 226 -15.78 -20.39 -2.65
C ASP A 226 -16.90 -21.38 -3.01
N VAL A 227 -17.54 -21.90 -1.98
CA VAL A 227 -18.67 -22.85 -2.09
C VAL A 227 -19.89 -22.25 -2.78
N ASN A 228 -20.01 -20.92 -2.79
CA ASN A 228 -21.10 -20.19 -3.43
C ASN A 228 -20.74 -19.68 -4.83
N ALA A 229 -19.48 -19.83 -5.26
CA ALA A 229 -19.08 -19.42 -6.59
C ALA A 229 -19.69 -20.37 -7.65
N PRO A 230 -19.99 -19.86 -8.86
CA PRO A 230 -20.40 -20.70 -9.98
C PRO A 230 -19.34 -21.76 -10.31
N ALA A 231 -19.78 -22.91 -10.84
CA ALA A 231 -18.89 -24.03 -11.18
C ALA A 231 -17.75 -23.64 -12.13
N GLU A 232 -18.02 -22.74 -13.09
CA GLU A 232 -17.00 -22.22 -14.02
C GLU A 232 -15.86 -21.50 -13.28
N ARG A 233 -16.17 -20.74 -12.23
CA ARG A 233 -15.16 -20.03 -11.43
C ARG A 233 -14.35 -21.00 -10.58
N GLN A 234 -14.99 -22.03 -10.02
CA GLN A 234 -14.30 -23.08 -9.27
C GLN A 234 -13.35 -23.85 -10.18
N HIS A 235 -13.80 -24.21 -11.40
CA HIS A 235 -12.98 -24.90 -12.38
C HIS A 235 -11.78 -24.05 -12.84
N TYR A 236 -12.03 -22.79 -13.18
CA TYR A 236 -10.97 -21.85 -13.53
C TYR A 236 -9.90 -21.73 -12.44
N MET A 237 -10.31 -21.63 -11.18
CA MET A 237 -9.36 -21.55 -10.05
C MET A 237 -8.54 -22.84 -9.90
N LEU A 238 -9.15 -24.01 -10.10
CA LEU A 238 -8.44 -25.29 -10.06
C LEU A 238 -7.34 -25.38 -11.12
N ASP A 239 -7.65 -24.94 -12.35
CA ASP A 239 -6.71 -24.95 -13.46
C ASP A 239 -5.61 -23.91 -13.29
N ASP A 240 -5.95 -22.68 -12.89
CA ASP A 240 -5.01 -21.57 -12.71
C ASP A 240 -3.98 -21.86 -11.60
N CYS A 241 -4.41 -22.45 -10.48
CA CYS A 241 -3.50 -22.84 -9.40
C CYS A 241 -2.81 -24.20 -9.64
N GLN A 242 -3.12 -24.90 -10.74
CA GLN A 242 -2.58 -26.22 -11.04
C GLN A 242 -2.74 -27.19 -9.85
N ALA A 243 -3.94 -27.24 -9.27
CA ALA A 243 -4.19 -28.01 -8.06
C ALA A 243 -3.83 -29.49 -8.24
N LYS A 244 -3.07 -30.05 -7.31
CA LYS A 244 -2.73 -31.47 -7.29
C LYS A 244 -3.94 -32.35 -7.00
N CYS A 245 -4.80 -31.87 -6.12
CA CYS A 245 -6.08 -32.49 -5.75
C CYS A 245 -7.01 -31.44 -5.13
N VAL A 246 -8.28 -31.82 -4.95
CA VAL A 246 -9.27 -31.01 -4.25
C VAL A 246 -9.85 -31.77 -3.07
N LEU A 247 -9.83 -31.14 -1.88
CA LEU A 247 -10.50 -31.62 -0.68
C LEU A 247 -11.91 -31.06 -0.61
N THR A 248 -12.89 -31.93 -0.45
CA THR A 248 -14.30 -31.56 -0.39
C THR A 248 -15.10 -32.57 0.43
N GLN A 249 -16.43 -32.42 0.45
CA GLN A 249 -17.37 -33.39 1.01
C GLN A 249 -18.19 -34.04 -0.09
N SER A 250 -18.61 -35.29 0.09
CA SER A 250 -19.37 -36.06 -0.90
C SER A 250 -20.67 -35.37 -1.33
N ALA A 251 -21.31 -34.62 -0.42
CA ALA A 251 -22.51 -33.85 -0.70
C ALA A 251 -22.29 -32.61 -1.59
N MET A 252 -21.04 -32.16 -1.76
CA MET A 252 -20.70 -30.99 -2.56
C MET A 252 -20.45 -31.40 -4.01
N SER A 253 -21.02 -30.65 -4.95
CA SER A 253 -20.76 -30.84 -6.38
C SER A 253 -19.60 -29.95 -6.82
N ILE A 254 -18.61 -30.54 -7.47
CA ILE A 254 -17.52 -29.83 -8.14
C ILE A 254 -17.18 -30.57 -9.43
N ALA A 255 -17.21 -29.86 -10.55
CA ALA A 255 -16.74 -30.38 -11.83
C ALA A 255 -15.22 -30.18 -11.90
N THR A 256 -14.46 -31.27 -11.80
CA THR A 256 -13.00 -31.22 -11.68
C THR A 256 -12.34 -32.28 -12.56
N SER A 257 -11.21 -31.90 -13.17
CA SER A 257 -10.27 -32.79 -13.85
C SER A 257 -9.20 -33.33 -12.90
N VAL A 258 -9.01 -32.67 -11.74
CA VAL A 258 -8.02 -33.06 -10.73
C VAL A 258 -8.62 -34.06 -9.72
N PRO A 259 -7.80 -34.94 -9.11
CA PRO A 259 -8.25 -35.90 -8.11
C PRO A 259 -9.09 -35.25 -7.01
N ARG A 260 -10.30 -35.77 -6.81
CA ARG A 260 -11.22 -35.37 -5.75
C ARG A 260 -11.05 -36.28 -4.53
N ILE A 261 -10.97 -35.68 -3.34
CA ILE A 261 -10.90 -36.38 -2.06
C ILE A 261 -12.09 -35.94 -1.20
N ASP A 262 -13.01 -36.86 -0.96
CA ASP A 262 -14.19 -36.66 -0.11
C ASP A 262 -13.86 -37.00 1.35
N LEU A 263 -13.66 -35.96 2.17
CA LEU A 263 -13.18 -36.11 3.55
C LEU A 263 -14.15 -36.88 4.46
N ASP A 264 -15.44 -36.83 4.17
CA ASP A 264 -16.50 -37.51 4.92
C ASP A 264 -16.62 -39.01 4.60
N GLN A 265 -15.96 -39.48 3.53
CA GLN A 265 -15.90 -40.90 3.15
C GLN A 265 -14.53 -41.53 3.41
N LEU A 266 -13.56 -40.72 3.83
CA LEU A 266 -12.18 -41.14 4.00
C LEU A 266 -11.96 -41.75 5.40
N HIS A 267 -11.46 -42.98 5.43
CA HIS A 267 -11.06 -43.67 6.65
C HIS A 267 -9.56 -43.51 6.84
N LEU A 268 -9.16 -42.78 7.87
CA LEU A 268 -7.77 -42.37 8.10
C LEU A 268 -7.13 -43.03 9.33
N ASP A 269 -7.85 -43.94 10.00
CA ASP A 269 -7.41 -44.55 11.26
C ASP A 269 -6.11 -45.37 11.12
N ASP A 270 -5.82 -45.85 9.90
CA ASP A 270 -4.59 -46.59 9.57
C ASP A 270 -3.40 -45.68 9.26
N GLN A 271 -3.62 -44.37 9.10
CA GLN A 271 -2.52 -43.43 8.84
C GLN A 271 -1.74 -43.15 10.12
N PRO A 272 -0.46 -42.76 10.04
CA PRO A 272 0.29 -42.40 11.24
C PRO A 272 -0.25 -41.14 11.92
N ALA A 273 -0.27 -41.16 13.27
CA ALA A 273 -0.70 -40.04 14.10
C ALA A 273 0.42 -39.00 14.38
N HIS A 274 1.67 -39.29 14.02
CA HIS A 274 2.82 -38.42 14.28
C HIS A 274 3.03 -37.38 13.18
N ASP A 275 3.67 -36.25 13.50
CA ASP A 275 3.92 -35.18 12.54
C ASP A 275 4.87 -35.68 11.42
N PRO A 276 4.57 -35.43 10.13
CA PRO A 276 5.37 -35.96 9.00
C PRO A 276 6.85 -35.54 8.98
N GLY A 277 7.21 -34.47 9.69
CA GLY A 277 8.61 -34.13 9.91
C GLY A 277 9.36 -33.57 8.70
N LEU A 278 8.66 -33.16 7.62
CA LEU A 278 9.31 -32.68 6.40
C LEU A 278 10.21 -31.45 6.63
N PRO A 279 11.37 -31.37 5.94
CA PRO A 279 12.18 -30.16 5.89
C PRO A 279 11.41 -29.08 5.12
N GLN A 280 11.60 -27.83 5.53
CA GLN A 280 10.90 -26.70 4.93
C GLN A 280 11.93 -25.80 4.26
N GLY A 281 11.60 -25.40 3.02
CA GLY A 281 12.39 -24.47 2.22
C GLY A 281 12.24 -23.03 2.69
#